data_AF-A0A1C5MPC9-F1
#
_entry.id   AF-A0A1C5MPC9-F1
#
_cell.length_a   1.000
_cell.length_b   1.000
_cell.length_c   1.000
_cell.angle_alpha   90.00
_cell.angle_beta   90.00
_cell.angle_gamma   90.00
#
_symmetry.space_group_name_H-M   'P 1'
#
loop_
_entity.id
_entity.type
_entity.pdbx_description
1 polymer ?
#
loop_
_entity_poly.entity_id
_entity_poly.type
_entity_poly.pdbx_seq_one_letter_code
_entity_poly.pdbx_strand_id
1 'polypeptide(L)'
;MKKTQIFAGILCLGITATLMTGCGKSGTVVSDKEDDCIVVELPDDYGVRDIFNIVSSTEISVSAISDPTVAQFYMIGKLEDGGSVVWRSKEEQTFVYTEKEVKGVEVSHYGNELRDKTPISLEEFDEICESKEG
;
A
#
# COMPACT_ATOMS: atom_id res chain seq x y z
N MET A 1 -19.26 -41.87 1.47
CA MET A 1 -19.79 -41.13 0.30
C MET A 1 -18.66 -40.30 -0.27
N LYS A 2 -18.29 -40.53 -1.54
CA LYS A 2 -17.24 -39.82 -2.26
C LYS A 2 -17.92 -38.72 -3.08
N LYS A 3 -17.46 -37.47 -3.00
CA LYS A 3 -17.81 -36.42 -3.97
C LYS A 3 -16.54 -35.88 -4.59
N THR A 4 -16.34 -36.35 -5.82
CA THR A 4 -15.46 -35.79 -6.85
C THR A 4 -15.76 -34.32 -7.07
N GLN A 5 -14.72 -33.49 -7.17
CA GLN A 5 -14.77 -32.16 -7.79
C GLN A 5 -13.74 -32.18 -8.93
N ILE A 6 -14.21 -31.96 -10.15
CA ILE A 6 -13.44 -31.80 -11.38
C ILE A 6 -13.58 -30.34 -11.80
N PHE A 7 -12.45 -29.65 -12.01
CA PHE A 7 -12.25 -28.55 -12.96
C PHE A 7 -10.71 -28.49 -13.12
N ALA A 8 -10.04 -28.90 -14.22
CA ALA A 8 -10.12 -28.43 -15.61
C ALA A 8 -10.29 -26.90 -15.63
N GLY A 9 -9.28 -26.06 -15.77
CA GLY A 9 -8.04 -26.11 -16.54
C GLY A 9 -7.99 -24.81 -17.34
N ILE A 10 -6.84 -24.13 -17.45
CA ILE A 10 -6.48 -23.30 -18.61
C ILE A 10 -4.99 -22.98 -18.57
N LEU A 11 -4.39 -23.34 -19.69
CA LEU A 11 -3.06 -23.04 -20.21
C LEU A 11 -3.19 -21.78 -21.06
N CYS A 12 -2.29 -20.80 -20.92
CA CYS A 12 -1.85 -19.88 -21.98
C CYS A 12 -0.62 -19.12 -21.44
N LEU A 13 0.60 -19.45 -21.86
CA LEU A 13 1.29 -19.03 -23.09
C LEU A 13 1.91 -17.63 -22.94
N GLY A 14 3.23 -17.60 -23.12
CA GLY A 14 4.08 -16.49 -22.77
C GLY A 14 3.97 -15.27 -23.65
N ILE A 15 4.56 -14.18 -23.15
CA ILE A 15 5.08 -13.11 -23.98
C ILE A 15 6.50 -12.81 -23.50
N THR A 16 7.47 -13.33 -24.23
CA THR A 16 8.82 -12.77 -24.28
C THR A 16 8.76 -11.40 -24.95
N ALA A 17 9.32 -10.39 -24.30
CA ALA A 17 9.80 -9.20 -24.97
C ALA A 17 11.14 -8.78 -24.33
N THR A 18 12.23 -9.08 -25.01
CA THR A 18 13.59 -8.63 -24.70
C THR A 18 13.86 -7.34 -25.47
N LEU A 19 14.11 -6.21 -24.81
CA LEU A 19 14.90 -5.06 -25.29
C LEU A 19 15.45 -4.34 -24.05
N MET A 20 16.68 -4.64 -23.61
CA MET A 20 17.97 -4.04 -23.97
C MET A 20 18.24 -2.60 -23.46
N THR A 21 19.23 -2.57 -22.53
CA THR A 21 20.21 -1.51 -22.21
C THR A 21 19.81 -0.29 -21.36
N GLY A 22 20.22 -0.35 -20.09
CA GLY A 22 20.59 0.81 -19.28
C GLY A 22 21.81 0.45 -18.42
N CYS A 23 22.98 1.00 -18.75
CA CYS A 23 24.18 0.92 -17.90
C CYS A 23 23.99 1.87 -16.71
N GLY A 24 23.98 1.34 -15.48
CA GLY A 24 23.88 2.21 -14.31
C GLY A 24 23.95 1.48 -12.98
N LYS A 25 25.16 1.07 -12.59
CA LYS A 25 25.61 0.85 -11.20
C LYS A 25 24.80 -0.15 -10.36
N SER A 26 25.41 -1.32 -10.21
CA SER A 26 25.07 -2.41 -9.29
C SER A 26 24.65 -1.94 -7.90
N GLY A 27 23.35 -1.95 -7.65
CA GLY A 27 22.77 -2.38 -6.39
C GLY A 27 21.92 -3.59 -6.73
N THR A 28 22.16 -4.72 -6.10
CA THR A 28 21.32 -5.91 -6.21
C THR A 28 19.94 -5.53 -5.69
N VAL A 29 19.07 -5.04 -6.58
CA VAL A 29 17.64 -4.94 -6.29
C VAL A 29 17.16 -6.37 -6.28
N VAL A 30 16.93 -6.88 -5.08
CA VAL A 30 16.07 -8.04 -4.90
C VAL A 30 14.69 -7.59 -5.39
N SER A 31 14.43 -7.79 -6.68
CA SER A 31 13.09 -7.70 -7.24
C SER A 31 12.34 -8.93 -6.76
N ASP A 32 11.69 -8.80 -5.60
CA ASP A 32 10.69 -9.76 -5.13
C ASP A 32 9.54 -8.99 -4.46
N LYS A 33 8.39 -9.00 -5.15
CA LYS A 33 7.04 -8.52 -4.80
C LYS A 33 6.77 -7.07 -5.22
N GLU A 34 5.82 -6.89 -6.14
CA GLU A 34 5.05 -5.66 -6.25
C GLU A 34 4.61 -5.26 -4.84
N ASP A 35 4.96 -4.05 -4.41
CA ASP A 35 4.52 -3.53 -3.12
C ASP A 35 3.00 -3.49 -3.11
N ASP A 36 2.41 -4.36 -2.29
CA ASP A 36 0.98 -4.68 -2.16
C ASP A 36 0.21 -3.57 -1.43
N CYS A 37 0.54 -2.33 -1.76
CA CYS A 37 0.04 -1.13 -1.14
C CYS A 37 -0.16 -0.01 -2.16
N ILE A 38 -1.25 0.71 -2.01
CA ILE A 38 -1.72 1.75 -2.92
C ILE A 38 -1.62 3.07 -2.18
N VAL A 39 -1.02 4.09 -2.79
CA VAL A 39 -0.97 5.44 -2.24
C VAL A 39 -2.06 6.26 -2.91
N VAL A 40 -2.91 6.90 -2.12
CA VAL A 40 -4.10 7.61 -2.60
C VAL A 40 -4.08 9.04 -2.08
N GLU A 41 -4.40 9.98 -2.97
CA GLU A 41 -4.62 11.39 -2.65
C GLU A 41 -6.12 11.68 -2.62
N LEU A 42 -6.54 12.34 -1.54
CA LEU A 42 -7.91 12.78 -1.29
C LEU A 42 -8.08 14.23 -1.74
N PRO A 43 -9.31 14.63 -2.12
CA PRO A 43 -9.63 16.04 -2.30
C PRO A 43 -9.45 16.83 -0.99
N ASP A 44 -9.14 18.13 -1.08
CA ASP A 44 -8.75 18.98 0.06
C ASP A 44 -9.71 18.99 1.25
N ASP A 45 -11.00 18.72 1.02
CA ASP A 45 -12.06 18.72 2.04
C ASP A 45 -12.29 17.35 2.70
N TYR A 46 -11.49 16.34 2.36
CA TYR A 46 -11.58 14.98 2.89
C TYR A 46 -10.33 14.60 3.67
N GLY A 47 -10.53 13.80 4.71
CA GLY A 47 -9.48 13.06 5.42
C GLY A 47 -9.74 11.55 5.39
N VAL A 48 -8.72 10.78 5.76
CA VAL A 48 -8.78 9.30 5.81
C VAL A 48 -9.99 8.79 6.58
N ARG A 49 -10.37 9.48 7.66
CA ARG A 49 -11.52 9.09 8.50
C ARG A 49 -12.89 9.34 7.85
N ASP A 50 -12.95 10.15 6.79
CA ASP A 50 -14.17 10.35 6.01
C ASP A 50 -14.41 9.20 5.02
N ILE A 51 -13.33 8.50 4.64
CA ILE A 51 -13.36 7.41 3.65
C ILE A 51 -13.47 6.05 4.33
N PHE A 52 -12.73 5.83 5.41
CA PHE A 52 -12.64 4.53 6.07
C PHE A 52 -13.32 4.51 7.45
N ASN A 53 -14.05 3.43 7.71
CA ASN A 53 -14.47 3.07 9.06
C ASN A 53 -13.29 2.45 9.83
N ILE A 54 -12.54 3.29 10.55
CA ILE A 54 -11.36 2.85 11.30
C ILE A 54 -11.77 2.23 12.63
N VAL A 55 -11.53 0.93 12.79
CA VAL A 55 -11.84 0.16 14.01
C VAL A 55 -10.97 0.61 15.18
N SER A 56 -9.69 0.84 14.91
CA SER A 56 -8.72 1.33 15.91
C SER A 56 -7.56 2.01 15.20
N SER A 57 -6.97 3.02 15.85
CA SER A 57 -5.78 3.70 15.31
C SER A 57 -4.67 3.81 16.33
N THR A 58 -3.42 3.67 15.88
CA THR A 58 -2.22 3.87 16.69
C THR A 58 -1.32 4.93 16.05
N GLU A 59 -0.82 5.87 16.85
CA GLU A 59 0.21 6.84 16.40
C GLU A 59 1.61 6.27 16.66
N ILE A 60 2.49 6.36 15.67
CA ILE A 60 3.88 5.92 15.73
C ILE A 60 4.81 7.06 15.31
N SER A 61 5.82 7.33 16.12
CA SER A 61 6.89 8.27 15.80
C SER A 61 8.06 7.57 15.12
N VAL A 62 8.48 8.08 13.96
CA VAL A 62 9.66 7.64 13.22
C VAL A 62 10.68 8.78 13.20
N SER A 63 11.83 8.58 13.84
CA SER A 63 12.94 9.52 13.80
C SER A 63 13.96 9.12 12.74
N ALA A 64 14.46 10.08 11.97
CA ALA A 64 15.55 9.82 11.04
C ALA A 64 16.85 9.51 11.80
N ILE A 65 17.63 8.55 11.31
CA ILE A 65 18.96 8.25 11.88
C ILE A 65 19.90 9.45 11.72
N SER A 66 19.74 10.20 10.62
CA SER A 66 20.53 11.39 10.32
C SER A 66 20.21 12.58 11.23
N ASP A 67 18.99 12.65 11.77
CA ASP A 67 18.58 13.69 12.71
C ASP A 67 17.48 13.16 13.66
N PRO A 68 17.85 12.69 14.86
CA PRO A 68 16.90 12.13 15.82
C PRO A 68 15.99 13.20 16.45
N THR A 69 16.25 14.49 16.20
CA THR A 69 15.44 15.59 16.74
C THR A 69 14.20 15.87 15.88
N VAL A 70 14.18 15.37 14.63
CA VAL A 70 13.05 15.50 13.71
C VAL A 70 12.32 14.16 13.64
N ALA A 71 11.29 14.01 14.47
CA ALA A 71 10.37 12.88 14.42
C ALA A 71 9.20 13.17 13.46
N GLN A 72 8.92 12.22 12.59
CA GLN A 72 7.70 12.19 11.79
C GLN A 72 6.67 11.30 12.49
N PHE A 73 5.40 11.71 12.51
CA PHE A 73 4.34 11.01 13.23
C PHE A 73 3.35 10.45 12.23
N TYR A 74 3.18 9.14 12.25
CA TYR A 74 2.29 8.40 11.37
C TYR A 74 1.17 7.76 12.18
N MET A 75 -0.03 7.76 11.61
CA MET A 75 -1.17 7.01 12.11
C MET A 75 -1.27 5.70 11.34
N ILE A 76 -1.56 4.62 12.06
CA ILE A 76 -1.93 3.31 11.49
C ILE A 76 -3.36 3.03 11.91
N GLY A 77 -4.28 3.01 10.94
CA GLY A 77 -5.69 2.69 11.13
C GLY A 77 -5.98 1.27 10.68
N LYS A 78 -6.58 0.47 11.57
CA LYS A 78 -7.04 -0.88 11.29
C LYS A 78 -8.45 -0.85 10.73
N LEU A 79 -8.68 -1.58 9.64
CA LEU A 79 -9.99 -1.74 8.99
C LEU A 79 -10.68 -3.04 9.46
N GLU A 80 -12.00 -3.13 9.25
CA GLU A 80 -12.81 -4.28 9.68
C GLU A 80 -12.49 -5.58 8.95
N ASP A 81 -12.09 -5.48 7.68
CA ASP A 81 -11.71 -6.59 6.80
C ASP A 81 -10.30 -7.14 7.07
N GLY A 82 -9.57 -6.54 8.02
CA GLY A 82 -8.20 -6.91 8.35
C GLY A 82 -7.13 -6.12 7.59
N GLY A 83 -7.52 -5.22 6.68
CA GLY A 83 -6.64 -4.27 6.02
C GLY A 83 -6.18 -3.15 6.94
N SER A 84 -5.35 -2.26 6.40
CA SER A 84 -4.85 -1.10 7.13
C SER A 84 -4.66 0.10 6.22
N VAL A 85 -4.83 1.27 6.83
CA VAL A 85 -4.52 2.57 6.23
C VAL A 85 -3.46 3.29 7.05
N VAL A 86 -2.47 3.88 6.38
CA VAL A 86 -1.37 4.63 7.01
C VAL A 86 -1.32 6.04 6.46
N TRP A 87 -1.31 7.04 7.34
CA TRP A 87 -1.23 8.45 6.95
C TRP A 87 -0.39 9.26 7.93
N ARG A 88 -0.04 10.49 7.56
CA ARG A 88 0.68 11.40 8.45
C ARG A 88 -0.30 12.05 9.43
N SER A 89 0.06 12.13 10.71
CA SER A 89 -0.87 12.51 11.78
C SER A 89 -1.43 13.94 11.69
N LYS A 90 -0.88 14.79 10.81
CA LYS A 90 -1.32 16.17 10.57
C LYS A 90 -1.70 16.45 9.11
N GLU A 91 -1.69 15.42 8.27
CA GLU A 91 -1.88 15.49 6.82
C GLU A 91 -2.64 14.21 6.44
N GLU A 92 -3.97 14.32 6.44
CA GLU A 92 -4.88 13.19 6.18
C GLU A 92 -5.29 13.10 4.70
N GLN A 93 -4.78 14.01 3.86
CA GLN A 93 -5.07 14.11 2.43
C GLN A 93 -4.35 13.06 1.59
N THR A 94 -3.34 12.37 2.15
CA THR A 94 -2.66 11.28 1.45
C THR A 94 -2.49 10.12 2.40
N PHE A 95 -2.85 8.93 1.94
CA PHE A 95 -2.74 7.70 2.72
C PHE A 95 -2.21 6.54 1.88
N VAL A 96 -1.72 5.52 2.58
CA VAL A 96 -1.43 4.21 2.00
C VAL A 96 -2.50 3.24 2.43
N TYR A 97 -3.07 2.51 1.49
CA TYR A 97 -3.94 1.37 1.74
C TYR A 97 -3.19 0.06 1.49
N THR A 98 -3.44 -0.95 2.32
CA THR A 98 -3.01 -2.32 2.08
C THR A 98 -4.02 -3.30 2.68
N GLU A 99 -4.18 -4.45 2.04
CA GLU A 99 -5.09 -5.53 2.48
C GLU A 99 -4.55 -6.30 3.71
N LYS A 100 -3.42 -5.86 4.27
CA LYS A 100 -2.72 -6.51 5.37
C LYS A 100 -2.81 -5.66 6.62
N GLU A 101 -2.87 -6.30 7.78
CA GLU A 101 -2.72 -5.60 9.05
C GLU A 101 -1.28 -5.10 9.20
N VAL A 102 -1.11 -3.77 9.28
CA VAL A 102 0.20 -3.14 9.44
C VAL A 102 0.61 -3.10 10.90
N LYS A 103 1.84 -3.56 11.20
CA LYS A 103 2.43 -3.43 12.53
C LYS A 103 3.29 -2.17 12.62
N GLY A 104 3.41 -1.60 13.82
CA GLY A 104 4.20 -0.39 14.04
C GLY A 104 5.67 -0.47 13.59
N VAL A 105 6.26 -1.66 13.56
CA VAL A 105 7.65 -1.87 13.06
C VAL A 105 7.79 -1.68 11.54
N GLU A 106 6.68 -1.74 10.80
CA GLU A 106 6.63 -1.62 9.35
C GLU A 106 6.32 -0.18 8.90
N VAL A 107 5.98 0.72 9.83
CA VAL A 107 5.53 2.08 9.49
C VAL A 107 6.58 2.88 8.70
N SER A 108 7.87 2.61 8.90
CA SER A 108 8.95 3.26 8.15
C SER A 108 8.90 2.92 6.67
N HIS A 109 8.48 1.70 6.31
CA HIS A 109 8.28 1.32 4.91
C HIS A 109 7.11 2.13 4.33
N TYR A 110 5.93 2.09 4.93
CA TYR A 110 4.76 2.84 4.46
C TYR A 110 4.96 4.36 4.46
N GLY A 111 5.74 4.90 5.40
CA GLY A 111 6.13 6.31 5.41
C GLY A 111 7.04 6.69 4.23
N ASN A 112 7.88 5.76 3.75
CA ASN A 112 8.63 5.96 2.50
C ASN A 112 7.70 5.89 1.29
N GLU A 113 6.74 4.97 1.27
CA GLU A 113 5.74 4.90 0.18
C GLU A 113 4.98 6.22 0.03
N LEU A 114 4.52 6.81 1.14
CA LEU A 114 3.88 8.15 1.15
C LEU A 114 4.75 9.27 0.59
N ARG A 115 6.08 9.12 0.65
CA ARG A 115 7.03 10.13 0.19
C ARG A 115 7.44 9.91 -1.26
N ASP A 116 7.60 8.66 -1.64
CA ASP A 116 8.36 8.27 -2.84
C ASP A 116 7.44 7.81 -3.98
N LYS A 117 6.22 7.30 -3.69
CA LYS A 117 5.24 6.92 -4.73
C LYS A 117 4.35 8.09 -5.14
N THR A 118 4.03 8.14 -6.43
CA THR A 118 2.98 9.02 -6.95
C THR A 118 1.61 8.50 -6.50
N PRO A 119 0.79 9.32 -5.82
CA PRO A 119 -0.55 8.89 -5.43
C PRO A 119 -1.47 8.76 -6.63
N ILE A 120 -2.44 7.86 -6.54
CA ILE A 120 -3.62 7.81 -7.42
C ILE A 120 -4.75 8.64 -6.82
N SER A 121 -5.76 8.96 -7.64
CA SER A 121 -6.97 9.61 -7.16
C SER A 121 -7.87 8.67 -6.36
N LEU A 122 -8.78 9.24 -5.55
CA LEU A 122 -9.82 8.47 -4.87
C LEU A 122 -10.73 7.70 -5.87
N GLU A 123 -11.04 8.29 -7.01
CA GLU A 123 -11.87 7.64 -8.05
C GLU A 123 -11.19 6.38 -8.61
N GLU A 124 -9.91 6.47 -8.95
CA GLU A 124 -9.13 5.31 -9.40
C GLU A 124 -8.99 4.24 -8.30
N PHE A 125 -8.90 4.66 -7.03
CA PHE A 125 -8.87 3.73 -5.90
C PHE A 125 -10.18 2.95 -5.78
N ASP A 126 -11.32 3.63 -5.88
CA ASP A 126 -12.64 3.01 -5.82
C ASP A 126 -12.82 1.98 -6.96
N GLU A 127 -12.43 2.32 -8.20
CA GLU A 127 -12.45 1.40 -9.34
C GLU A 127 -11.62 0.13 -9.10
N ILE A 128 -10.44 0.28 -8.49
CA ILE A 128 -9.58 -0.85 -8.14
C ILE A 128 -10.25 -1.74 -7.09
N CYS A 129 -10.84 -1.15 -6.05
CA CYS A 129 -11.54 -1.88 -5.01
C CYS A 129 -12.75 -2.67 -5.57
N GLU A 130 -13.58 -2.04 -6.39
CA GLU A 130 -14.74 -2.69 -7.02
C GLU A 130 -14.32 -3.83 -7.95
N SER A 131 -13.23 -3.67 -8.70
CA SER A 131 -12.73 -4.70 -9.62
C SER A 131 -12.28 -5.99 -8.92
N LYS A 132 -11.94 -5.91 -7.63
CA LYS A 132 -11.52 -7.05 -6.82
C LYS A 132 -12.69 -7.82 -6.20
N GLU A 133 -13.88 -7.22 -6.14
CA GLU A 133 -15.08 -7.85 -5.58
C GLU A 133 -15.86 -8.71 -6.60
N GLY A 134 -15.57 -8.57 -7.91
CA GLY A 134 -16.25 -9.27 -9.02
C GLY A 134 -15.60 -10.59 -9.44
#